data_AF-A0A8X7BHJ3-F1
#
_entry.id   AF-A0A8X7BHJ3-F1
#
_cell.length_a   1.000
_cell.length_b   1.000
_cell.length_c   1.000
_cell.angle_alpha   90.00
_cell.angle_beta   90.00
_cell.angle_gamma   90.00
#
_symmetry.space_group_name_H-M   'P 1'
#
loop_
_entity.id
_entity.type
_entity.pdbx_description
1 polymer ?
#
loop_
_entity_poly.entity_id
_entity_poly.type
_entity_poly.pdbx_seq_one_letter_code
_entity_poly.pdbx_strand_id
1 'polypeptide(L)'
;MALNKDPSCLGNSKDIAIRRLNSLWKRLSRDSSYSSLYAEFLKEYEELDHLERVVESSEPPTHYYIPHHGVLRPEKLTTKLRIVFNG
;
A
#
# COMPACT_ATOMS: atom_id res chain seq x y z
N MET A 1 8.55 4.10 -14.91
CA MET A 1 8.58 5.50 -14.41
C MET A 1 9.86 5.63 -13.60
N ALA A 2 10.88 6.27 -14.16
CA ALA A 2 12.19 6.37 -13.51
C ALA A 2 12.15 7.48 -12.44
N LEU A 3 12.72 7.21 -11.26
CA LEU A 3 12.92 8.21 -10.22
C LEU A 3 14.04 9.16 -10.69
N ASN A 4 13.65 10.33 -11.22
CA ASN A 4 14.57 11.33 -11.81
C ASN A 4 15.39 12.13 -10.78
N LYS A 5 15.45 11.69 -9.51
CA LYS A 5 16.19 12.35 -8.44
C LYS A 5 16.88 11.32 -7.54
N ASP A 6 17.98 11.73 -6.95
CA ASP A 6 18.73 10.90 -6.02
C ASP A 6 17.79 10.37 -4.92
N PRO A 7 17.79 9.06 -4.67
CA PRO A 7 16.94 8.43 -3.68
C PRO A 7 16.99 9.14 -2.30
N SER A 8 18.15 9.68 -1.89
CA SER A 8 18.31 10.42 -0.62
C SER A 8 17.41 11.67 -0.49
N CYS A 9 16.89 12.20 -1.59
CA CYS A 9 16.03 13.39 -1.62
C CYS A 9 14.59 13.12 -1.16
N LEU A 10 14.18 11.85 -1.03
CA LEU A 10 12.79 11.47 -0.73
C LEU A 10 12.41 11.59 0.75
N GLY A 11 13.37 11.99 1.61
CA GLY A 11 13.12 12.53 2.96
C GLY A 11 12.17 11.69 3.83
N ASN A 12 11.21 12.37 4.48
CA ASN A 12 10.24 11.80 5.44
C ASN A 12 9.15 10.89 4.81
N SER A 13 9.48 10.11 3.76
CA SER A 13 8.52 9.21 3.10
C SER A 13 7.90 8.21 4.08
N LYS A 14 8.69 7.73 5.05
CA LYS A 14 8.23 6.81 6.11
C LYS A 14 7.13 7.43 6.96
N ASP A 15 7.31 8.65 7.44
CA ASP A 15 6.31 9.33 8.28
C ASP A 15 5.01 9.57 7.53
N ILE A 16 5.10 9.96 6.26
CA ILE A 16 3.92 10.16 5.40
C ILE A 16 3.20 8.83 5.20
N ALA A 17 3.93 7.76 4.88
CA ALA A 17 3.38 6.42 4.72
C ALA A 17 2.70 5.93 6.00
N ILE A 18 3.33 6.11 7.18
CA ILE A 18 2.76 5.73 8.48
C ILE A 18 1.46 6.50 8.76
N ARG A 19 1.41 7.81 8.52
CA ARG A 19 0.18 8.59 8.72
C ARG A 19 -0.96 8.08 7.85
N ARG A 20 -0.67 7.79 6.58
CA ARG A 20 -1.67 7.24 5.63
C ARG A 20 -2.09 5.83 6.01
N LEU A 21 -1.15 5.00 6.45
CA LEU A 21 -1.41 3.68 6.98
C LEU A 21 -2.37 3.76 8.17
N ASN A 22 -2.10 4.62 9.17
CA ASN A 22 -2.99 4.80 10.32
C ASN A 22 -4.41 5.21 9.92
N SER A 23 -4.57 6.08 8.91
CA SER A 23 -5.89 6.41 8.36
C SER A 23 -6.58 5.21 7.70
N LEU A 24 -5.84 4.41 6.94
CA LEU A 24 -6.34 3.17 6.33
C LEU A 24 -6.81 2.18 7.39
N TRP A 25 -6.00 1.92 8.42
CA TRP A 25 -6.35 1.01 9.52
C TRP A 25 -7.63 1.42 10.23
N LYS A 26 -7.82 2.73 10.49
CA LYS A 26 -9.07 3.25 11.05
C LYS A 26 -10.29 3.02 10.16
N ARG A 27 -10.12 2.97 8.84
CA ARG A 27 -11.21 2.67 7.90
C ARG A 27 -11.49 1.17 7.89
N LEU A 28 -10.45 0.34 7.79
CA LEU A 28 -10.56 -1.12 7.81
C LEU A 28 -11.25 -1.61 9.09
N SER A 29 -10.98 -0.99 10.25
CA SER A 29 -11.63 -1.37 11.50
C SER A 29 -13.12 -1.00 11.60
N ARG A 30 -13.59 -0.05 10.80
CA ARG A 30 -14.98 0.46 10.83
C ARG A 30 -15.84 -0.12 9.71
N ASP A 31 -15.24 -0.65 8.66
CA ASP A 31 -15.91 -1.18 7.47
C ASP A 31 -15.39 -2.59 7.17
N SER A 32 -16.12 -3.59 7.64
CA SER A 32 -15.77 -5.01 7.48
C SER A 32 -15.77 -5.45 6.03
N SER A 33 -16.65 -4.89 5.19
CA SER A 33 -16.73 -5.23 3.77
C SER A 33 -15.49 -4.71 3.02
N TYR A 34 -15.11 -3.45 3.30
CA TYR A 34 -13.88 -2.88 2.77
C TYR A 34 -12.64 -3.63 3.26
N SER A 35 -12.64 -4.08 4.52
CA SER A 35 -11.56 -4.88 5.10
C SER A 35 -11.36 -6.21 4.38
N SER A 36 -12.44 -6.97 4.15
CA SER A 36 -12.38 -8.24 3.43
C SER A 36 -11.85 -8.08 2.01
N LEU A 37 -12.32 -7.07 1.28
CA LEU A 37 -11.82 -6.78 -0.08
C LEU A 37 -10.33 -6.41 -0.08
N TYR A 38 -9.87 -5.70 0.95
CA TYR A 38 -8.47 -5.33 1.09
C TYR A 38 -7.57 -6.53 1.37
N ALA A 39 -8.03 -7.43 2.25
CA ALA A 39 -7.33 -8.66 2.58
C ALA A 39 -7.24 -9.60 1.37
N GLU A 40 -8.34 -9.73 0.62
CA GLU A 40 -8.37 -10.51 -0.62
C GLU A 40 -7.38 -9.96 -1.66
N PHE A 41 -7.36 -8.64 -1.86
CA PHE A 41 -6.38 -8.00 -2.74
C PHE A 41 -4.94 -8.30 -2.30
N LEU A 42 -4.61 -8.13 -1.01
CA LEU A 42 -3.25 -8.36 -0.52
C LEU A 42 -2.81 -9.81 -0.71
N LYS A 43 -3.72 -10.78 -0.49
CA LYS A 43 -3.47 -12.20 -0.70
C LYS A 43 -3.20 -12.50 -2.17
N GLU A 44 -4.03 -12.00 -3.08
CA GLU A 44 -3.80 -12.16 -4.52
C GLU A 44 -2.47 -11.53 -4.94
N TYR A 45 -2.14 -10.35 -4.41
CA TYR A 45 -0.89 -9.65 -4.73
C TYR A 45 0.35 -10.40 -4.24
N GLU A 46 0.28 -11.06 -3.08
CA GLU A 46 1.32 -11.96 -2.55
C GLU A 46 1.41 -13.26 -3.38
N GLU A 47 0.29 -13.87 -3.75
CA GLU A 47 0.24 -15.09 -4.59
C GLU A 47 0.79 -14.85 -6.00
N LEU A 48 0.66 -13.62 -6.52
CA LEU A 48 1.24 -13.18 -7.79
C LEU A 48 2.71 -12.75 -7.69
N ASP A 49 3.35 -12.93 -6.53
CA ASP A 49 4.75 -12.56 -6.26
C ASP A 49 5.02 -11.05 -6.45
N HIS A 50 3.99 -10.22 -6.29
CA HIS A 50 4.09 -8.75 -6.34
C HIS A 50 4.28 -8.12 -4.95
N LEU A 51 4.15 -8.91 -3.87
CA LEU A 51 4.31 -8.47 -2.50
C LEU A 51 5.14 -9.50 -1.72
N GLU A 52 6.13 -8.99 -0.99
CA GLU A 52 6.93 -9.75 -0.05
C GLU A 52 6.78 -9.13 1.35
N ARG A 53 6.75 -9.99 2.37
CA ARG A 53 6.80 -9.52 3.76
C ARG A 53 8.23 -9.07 4.12
N VAL A 54 8.39 -7.77 4.33
CA VAL A 54 9.68 -7.19 4.75
C VAL A 54 10.02 -7.56 6.19
N VAL A 55 11.29 -7.90 6.43
CA VAL A 55 11.87 -8.04 7.77
C VAL A 55 12.60 -6.74 8.11
N GLU A 56 12.20 -6.04 9.17
CA GLU A 56 12.76 -4.72 9.53
C GLU A 56 14.28 -4.73 9.70
N SER A 57 14.86 -5.84 10.19
CA SER A 57 16.32 -5.99 10.34
C SER A 57 17.07 -6.19 9.02
N SER A 58 16.38 -6.33 7.90
CA SER A 58 16.94 -6.60 6.57
C SER A 58 16.62 -5.50 5.55
N GLU A 59 16.14 -4.33 6.00
CA GLU A 59 15.89 -3.22 5.09
C GLU A 59 17.20 -2.76 4.42
N PRO A 60 17.25 -2.66 3.09
CA PRO A 60 18.44 -2.19 2.41
C PRO A 60 18.74 -0.73 2.78
N PRO A 61 20.01 -0.28 2.74
CA PRO A 61 20.38 1.09 3.11
C PRO A 61 19.65 2.19 2.34
N THR A 62 19.15 1.87 1.15
CA THR A 62 18.40 2.78 0.28
C THR A 62 17.03 2.17 0.01
N HIS A 63 15.99 2.70 0.67
CA HIS A 63 14.61 2.26 0.50
C HIS A 63 13.64 3.44 0.64
N TYR A 64 12.43 3.27 0.10
CA TYR A 64 11.35 4.26 0.14
C TYR A 64 10.04 3.63 0.56
N TYR A 65 9.24 4.42 1.26
CA TYR A 65 7.89 4.03 1.63
C TYR A 65 6.90 4.79 0.76
N ILE A 66 6.11 4.06 -0.01
CA ILE A 66 5.07 4.64 -0.86
C ILE A 66 3.72 4.42 -0.17
N PRO A 67 3.02 5.48 0.27
CA PRO A 67 1.67 5.34 0.80
C PRO A 67 0.74 4.78 -0.27
N HIS A 68 -0.24 3.99 0.14
CA HIS A 68 -1.24 3.45 -0.76
C HIS A 68 -2.63 3.56 -0.14
N HIS A 69 -3.66 3.52 -0.99
CA HIS A 69 -5.05 3.55 -0.55
C HIS A 69 -5.95 2.79 -1.52
N GLY A 70 -7.07 2.28 -1.01
CA GLY A 70 -8.06 1.56 -1.81
C GLY A 70 -9.19 2.46 -2.28
N VAL A 71 -9.50 2.38 -3.57
CA VAL A 71 -10.65 3.02 -4.21
C VAL A 71 -11.68 1.95 -4.53
N LEU A 72 -12.87 2.08 -3.93
CA LEU A 72 -14.00 1.22 -4.24
C LEU A 72 -14.64 1.64 -5.57
N ARG A 73 -14.93 0.66 -6.41
CA ARG A 73 -15.66 0.80 -7.67
C ARG A 73 -16.73 -0.30 -7.70
N PRO A 74 -17.85 -0.11 -6.98
CA PRO A 74 -18.87 -1.13 -6.83
C PRO A 74 -19.52 -1.52 -8.17
N GLU A 75 -19.43 -0.66 -9.20
CA GLU A 75 -19.96 -0.92 -10.53
C GLU A 75 -19.08 -1.87 -11.37
N LYS A 76 -17.87 -2.22 -10.90
CA LYS A 76 -16.95 -3.13 -11.62
C LYS A 76 -17.32 -4.59 -11.36
N LEU A 77 -17.42 -5.36 -12.44
CA LEU A 77 -17.73 -6.80 -12.41
C LEU A 77 -16.56 -7.67 -11.91
N THR A 78 -15.31 -7.24 -12.13
CA THR A 78 -14.12 -8.03 -11.77
C THR A 78 -13.67 -7.75 -10.35
N THR A 79 -12.99 -6.61 -10.12
CA THR A 79 -12.49 -6.21 -8.81
C THR A 79 -13.18 -4.93 -8.33
N LYS A 80 -13.89 -5.06 -7.22
CA LYS A 80 -14.60 -3.95 -6.57
C LYS A 80 -13.65 -2.99 -5.84
N LEU A 81 -12.42 -3.42 -5.55
CA LEU A 81 -11.38 -2.62 -4.90
C LEU A 81 -10.15 -2.51 -5.80
N ARG A 82 -9.63 -1.29 -5.96
CA ARG A 82 -8.33 -1.04 -6.61
C ARG A 82 -7.40 -0.32 -5.64
N ILE A 83 -6.19 -0.85 -5.44
CA ILE A 83 -5.14 -0.16 -4.69
C ILE A 83 -4.42 0.83 -5.59
N VAL A 84 -4.22 2.04 -5.06
CA VAL A 84 -3.51 3.15 -5.70
C VAL A 84 -2.33 3.53 -4.82
N PHE A 85 -1.13 3.47 -5.39
CA PHE A 85 0.11 3.92 -4.77
C PHE A 85 0.30 5.41 -5.05
N ASN A 86 0.46 6.20 -4.00
CA ASN A 86 0.67 7.64 -4.07
C ASN A 86 2.18 7.90 -4.05
N GLY A 87 2.78 8.07 -5.23
CA GLY A 87 4.19 8.45 -5.40
C GLY A 87 4.44 9.95 -5.33
#